data_AF-A0AAW7CCQ7-F1
#
_entry.id   AF-A0AAW7CCQ7-F1
#
_cell.length_a   1.000
_cell.length_b   1.000
_cell.length_c   1.000
_cell.angle_alpha   90.00
_cell.angle_beta   90.00
_cell.angle_gamma   90.00
#
_symmetry.space_group_name_H-M   'P 1'
#
loop_
_entity.id
_entity.type
_entity.pdbx_description
1 polymer ?
#
loop_
_entity_poly.entity_id
_entity_poly.type
_entity_poly.pdbx_seq_one_letter_code
_entity_poly.pdbx_strand_id
1 'polypeptide(L)'
;MQIHVVERNDTVSNLAQRYSVPVSEIISANELPDPDRLVIGQAIVIPITGRFYWVRPGDSLYSIAQQAGISYQELARINGISVHQQLRPGLRLYLPPSPKKRAEFNAYVEPFGDTVSASLETSARKAAPYLTYLAPFAFRVNRDGTLVAPPLGNLRAVADAQNAILMMVICNQENGQFSDELGRILLNDETVQNRFLNEIVQTASRLGFRDIHFDFEYLRPQDREAYNRFLRKAKTRFSRKGWLMSTALAPKTSATQAGRWYEAHDYRAHGEIADFVVIMTYEWGYSGGPPMPVSPIGPVRDVLRYAITEMPPNKILMGQNLYGYDWTLPYQTGTTARAVSPQQAIRLAGAHNVPILYDTTSQAPHFNYTDENNRRHTVWFEDARSIEAKFNLLTELGLRGMSYWKLGLSFPQNWLLIADRFDVVKRPS
;
A
#
# COMPACT_ATOMS: atom_id res chain seq x y z
N MET A 1 12.26 -2.43 14.34
CA MET A 1 13.03 -1.93 13.19
C MET A 1 13.26 -0.44 13.41
N GLN A 2 14.39 0.10 12.94
CA GLN A 2 14.64 1.54 13.03
C GLN A 2 14.88 2.14 11.65
N ILE A 3 14.25 3.27 11.34
CA ILE A 3 14.55 4.04 10.13
C ILE A 3 15.70 4.99 10.41
N HIS A 4 16.74 4.91 9.59
CA HIS A 4 17.87 5.82 9.55
C HIS A 4 17.85 6.58 8.22
N VAL A 5 18.05 7.90 8.26
CA VAL A 5 18.16 8.73 7.05
C VAL A 5 19.63 9.04 6.84
N VAL A 6 20.17 8.62 5.70
CA VAL A 6 21.60 8.77 5.37
C VAL A 6 22.00 10.25 5.38
N GLU A 7 23.00 10.57 6.18
CA GLU A 7 23.65 11.87 6.24
C GLU A 7 24.98 11.87 5.46
N ARG A 8 25.60 13.04 5.34
CA ARG A 8 26.92 13.16 4.71
C ARG A 8 27.93 12.28 5.47
N ASN A 9 28.69 11.49 4.73
CA ASN A 9 29.72 10.56 5.22
C ASN A 9 29.21 9.30 5.94
N ASP A 10 27.89 9.04 5.94
CA ASP A 10 27.41 7.73 6.36
C ASP A 10 27.87 6.65 5.37
N THR A 11 28.29 5.51 5.91
CA THR A 11 28.68 4.30 5.16
C THR A 11 27.98 3.12 5.81
N VAL A 12 27.74 2.03 5.08
CA VAL A 12 27.09 0.87 5.71
C VAL A 12 27.89 0.36 6.92
N SER A 13 29.23 0.42 6.85
CA SER A 13 30.14 0.05 7.95
C SER A 13 29.97 0.92 9.20
N ASN A 14 29.87 2.25 9.06
CA ASN A 14 29.69 3.11 10.24
C ASN A 14 28.27 3.03 10.79
N LEU A 15 27.26 2.78 9.96
CA LEU A 15 25.89 2.53 10.40
C LEU A 15 25.82 1.20 11.16
N ALA A 16 26.42 0.14 10.62
CA ALA A 16 26.57 -1.15 11.28
C ALA A 16 27.21 -1.00 12.68
N GLN A 17 28.30 -0.24 12.80
CA GLN A 17 28.93 0.05 14.08
C GLN A 17 28.02 0.86 15.01
N ARG A 18 27.41 1.95 14.50
CA ARG A 18 26.52 2.86 15.26
C ARG A 18 25.33 2.12 15.87
N TYR A 19 24.77 1.17 15.12
CA TYR A 19 23.59 0.40 15.51
C TYR A 19 23.90 -0.98 16.08
N SER A 20 25.17 -1.40 16.07
CA SER A 20 25.63 -2.71 16.54
C SER A 20 24.93 -3.87 15.80
N VAL A 21 24.91 -3.78 14.47
CA VAL A 21 24.31 -4.76 13.55
C VAL A 21 25.35 -5.16 12.48
N PRO A 22 25.40 -6.42 12.03
CA PRO A 22 26.29 -6.79 10.93
C PRO A 22 26.02 -6.01 9.64
N VAL A 23 27.07 -5.61 8.93
CA VAL A 23 26.99 -4.92 7.62
C VAL A 23 26.10 -5.69 6.65
N SER A 24 26.26 -7.02 6.59
CA SER A 24 25.49 -7.90 5.72
C SER A 24 23.98 -7.84 5.97
N GLU A 25 23.56 -7.67 7.23
CA GLU A 25 22.14 -7.60 7.57
C GLU A 25 21.50 -6.28 7.08
N ILE A 26 22.23 -5.15 7.20
CA ILE A 26 21.75 -3.87 6.66
C ILE A 26 21.60 -3.96 5.14
N ILE A 27 22.60 -4.54 4.46
CA ILE A 27 22.57 -4.72 2.99
C ILE A 27 21.40 -5.60 2.58
N SER A 28 21.24 -6.77 3.20
CA SER A 28 20.19 -7.72 2.83
C SER A 28 18.79 -7.20 3.16
N ALA A 29 18.59 -6.56 4.31
CA ALA A 29 17.30 -6.02 4.72
C ALA A 29 16.79 -4.93 3.75
N ASN A 30 17.69 -4.14 3.20
CA ASN A 30 17.33 -3.02 2.33
C ASN A 30 17.50 -3.33 0.84
N GLU A 31 17.94 -4.54 0.49
CA GLU A 31 18.39 -4.95 -0.84
C GLU A 31 19.23 -3.84 -1.51
N LEU A 32 20.19 -3.25 -0.76
CA LEU A 32 20.87 -2.02 -1.15
C LEU A 32 21.42 -2.11 -2.58
N PRO A 33 21.05 -1.20 -3.49
CA PRO A 33 21.44 -1.33 -4.89
C PRO A 33 22.91 -1.00 -5.12
N ASP A 34 23.50 -0.18 -4.25
CA ASP A 34 24.90 0.25 -4.27
C ASP A 34 25.37 0.43 -2.81
N PRO A 35 25.82 -0.64 -2.12
CA PRO A 35 26.19 -0.59 -0.71
C PRO A 35 27.38 0.33 -0.39
N ASP A 36 28.27 0.56 -1.37
CA ASP A 36 29.47 1.38 -1.20
C ASP A 36 29.18 2.87 -1.38
N ARG A 37 28.01 3.22 -1.94
CA ARG A 37 27.61 4.60 -2.22
C ARG A 37 26.17 4.86 -1.82
N LEU A 38 25.99 5.13 -0.53
CA LEU A 38 24.71 5.59 0.01
C LEU A 38 24.38 7.00 -0.50
N VAL A 39 23.09 7.26 -0.76
CA VAL A 39 22.62 8.57 -1.23
C VAL A 39 22.18 9.40 -0.04
N ILE A 40 22.64 10.65 0.08
CA ILE A 40 22.20 11.56 1.13
C ILE A 40 20.67 11.68 1.09
N GLY A 41 20.02 11.49 2.24
CA GLY A 41 18.57 11.51 2.39
C GLY A 41 17.88 10.19 2.05
N GLN A 42 18.60 9.15 1.64
CA GLN A 42 18.06 7.79 1.51
C GLN A 42 17.61 7.26 2.88
N ALA A 43 16.40 6.70 2.95
CA ALA A 43 15.92 6.04 4.15
C ALA A 43 16.31 4.55 4.14
N ILE A 44 16.97 4.10 5.21
CA ILE A 44 17.44 2.73 5.42
C ILE A 44 16.76 2.17 6.67
N VAL A 45 16.25 0.95 6.58
CA VAL A 45 15.75 0.19 7.74
C VAL A 45 16.91 -0.57 8.38
N ILE A 46 17.20 -0.27 9.63
CA ILE A 46 18.16 -0.97 10.47
C ILE A 46 17.45 -2.15 11.15
N PRO A 47 17.91 -3.40 10.92
CA PRO A 47 17.24 -4.61 11.39
C PRO A 47 17.48 -4.92 12.88
N ILE A 48 17.07 -4.00 13.74
CA ILE A 48 17.08 -4.17 15.20
C ILE A 48 15.67 -4.38 15.76
N THR A 49 15.60 -5.08 16.90
CA THR A 49 14.39 -5.17 17.73
C THR A 49 14.26 -3.93 18.58
N GLY A 50 13.09 -3.27 18.56
CA GLY A 50 12.93 -1.94 19.15
C GLY A 50 13.58 -0.85 18.30
N ARG A 51 13.96 0.26 18.94
CA ARG A 51 14.63 1.39 18.28
C ARG A 51 15.46 2.19 19.28
N PHE A 52 16.43 2.95 18.78
CA PHE A 52 17.12 3.95 19.58
C PHE A 52 16.51 5.34 19.39
N TYR A 53 16.47 6.12 20.46
CA TYR A 53 16.04 7.50 20.52
C TYR A 53 17.19 8.36 21.03
N TRP A 54 17.47 9.47 20.34
CA TRP A 54 18.46 10.45 20.79
C TRP A 54 17.70 11.62 21.39
N VAL A 55 17.93 11.84 22.69
CA VAL A 55 17.30 12.89 23.48
C VAL A 55 17.47 14.25 22.77
N ARG A 56 16.36 14.98 22.64
CA ARG A 56 16.30 16.32 22.07
C ARG A 56 16.18 17.37 23.19
N PRO A 57 16.49 18.65 22.91
CA PRO A 57 16.24 19.72 23.87
C PRO A 57 14.76 19.75 24.31
N GLY A 58 14.53 19.78 25.62
CA GLY A 58 13.20 19.78 26.22
C GLY A 58 12.63 18.39 26.55
N ASP A 59 13.30 17.31 26.16
CA ASP A 59 12.86 15.96 26.50
C ASP A 59 13.03 15.61 27.97
N SER A 60 12.15 14.74 28.45
CA SER A 60 12.21 14.09 29.75
C SER A 60 11.95 12.60 29.60
N LEU A 61 12.30 11.81 30.62
CA LEU A 61 11.92 10.40 30.65
C LEU A 61 10.40 10.23 30.51
N TYR A 62 9.63 11.17 31.09
CA TYR A 62 8.16 11.15 30.99
C TYR A 62 7.67 11.36 29.56
N SER A 63 8.14 12.41 28.87
CA SER A 63 7.69 12.72 27.50
C SER A 63 8.09 11.63 26.51
N ILE A 64 9.31 11.08 26.64
CA ILE A 64 9.80 10.00 25.77
C ILE A 64 9.04 8.69 26.04
N ALA A 65 8.82 8.35 27.32
CA ALA A 65 8.12 7.11 27.68
C ALA A 65 6.65 7.15 27.22
N GLN A 66 5.97 8.30 27.37
CA GLN A 66 4.64 8.54 26.82
C GLN A 66 4.60 8.30 25.31
N GLN A 67 5.56 8.85 24.56
CA GLN A 67 5.67 8.63 23.12
C GLN A 67 5.92 7.15 22.75
N ALA A 68 6.64 6.42 23.60
CA ALA A 68 6.92 5.00 23.41
C ALA A 68 5.80 4.07 23.91
N GLY A 69 4.79 4.60 24.60
CA GLY A 69 3.70 3.82 25.19
C GLY A 69 4.13 2.95 26.38
N ILE A 70 5.16 3.36 27.12
CA ILE A 70 5.65 2.66 28.33
C ILE A 70 5.73 3.63 29.52
N SER A 71 5.92 3.11 30.74
CA SER A 71 6.14 3.97 31.90
C SER A 71 7.57 4.55 31.89
N TYR A 72 7.75 5.73 32.47
CA TYR A 72 9.09 6.35 32.56
C TYR A 72 10.04 5.55 33.47
N GLN A 73 9.50 4.83 34.46
CA GLN A 73 10.27 3.90 35.29
C GLN A 73 10.79 2.73 34.47
N GLU A 74 9.95 2.17 33.59
CA GLU A 74 10.36 1.07 32.72
C GLU A 74 11.40 1.56 31.69
N LEU A 75 11.21 2.75 31.12
CA LEU A 75 12.19 3.36 30.23
C LEU A 75 13.55 3.53 30.94
N ALA A 76 13.55 4.05 32.16
CA ALA A 76 14.76 4.24 32.96
C ALA A 76 15.44 2.90 33.28
N ARG A 77 14.65 1.89 33.71
CA ARG A 77 15.12 0.54 34.04
C ARG A 77 15.78 -0.14 32.85
N ILE A 78 15.14 -0.14 31.68
CA ILE A 78 15.67 -0.76 30.44
C ILE A 78 16.98 -0.09 30.02
N ASN A 79 17.10 1.22 30.23
CA ASN A 79 18.28 1.99 29.86
C ASN A 79 19.36 2.04 30.95
N GLY A 80 19.15 1.38 32.10
CA GLY A 80 20.10 1.37 33.21
C GLY A 80 20.39 2.76 33.79
N ILE A 81 19.41 3.67 33.75
CA ILE A 81 19.54 5.05 34.25
C ILE A 81 18.60 5.32 35.43
N SER A 82 18.92 6.33 36.24
CA SER A 82 18.06 6.73 37.36
C SER A 82 16.77 7.37 36.84
N VAL A 83 15.64 7.10 37.50
CA VAL A 83 14.34 7.73 37.21
C VAL A 83 14.35 9.25 37.43
N HIS A 84 15.34 9.77 38.15
CA HIS A 84 15.56 11.20 38.39
C HIS A 84 16.70 11.79 37.54
N GLN A 85 17.28 11.00 36.62
CA GLN A 85 18.37 11.46 35.78
C GLN A 85 17.88 12.55 34.83
N GLN A 86 18.57 13.69 34.84
CA GLN A 86 18.39 14.71 33.82
C GLN A 86 18.92 14.21 32.47
N LEU A 87 18.07 14.28 31.44
CA LEU A 87 18.45 13.84 30.10
C LEU A 87 19.19 14.97 29.37
N ARG A 88 20.41 14.70 28.92
CA ARG A 88 21.18 15.63 28.08
C ARG A 88 20.85 15.38 26.62
N PRO A 89 20.66 16.43 25.80
CA PRO A 89 20.52 16.27 24.36
C PRO A 89 21.65 15.42 23.78
N GLY A 90 21.31 14.49 22.88
CA GLY A 90 22.22 13.51 22.29
C GLY A 90 22.39 12.22 23.09
N LEU A 91 21.89 12.14 24.33
CA LEU A 91 21.85 10.88 25.08
C LEU A 91 21.03 9.84 24.30
N ARG A 92 21.62 8.67 24.07
CA ARG A 92 20.97 7.56 23.36
C ARG A 92 20.20 6.69 24.35
N LEU A 93 18.90 6.53 24.12
CA LEU A 93 18.01 5.63 24.85
C LEU A 93 17.50 4.53 23.93
N TYR A 94 17.49 3.29 24.39
CA TYR A 94 16.78 2.19 23.78
C TYR A 94 15.29 2.27 24.15
N LEU A 95 14.44 2.14 23.13
CA LEU A 95 13.00 2.01 23.26
C LEU A 95 12.63 0.58 22.82
N PRO A 96 11.94 -0.20 23.68
CA PRO A 96 11.47 -1.52 23.30
C PRO A 96 10.47 -1.46 22.14
N PRO A 97 10.28 -2.56 21.39
CA PRO A 97 9.27 -2.60 20.34
C PRO A 97 7.88 -2.36 20.93
N SER A 98 7.07 -1.56 20.23
CA SER A 98 5.66 -1.38 20.61
C SER A 98 4.86 -2.66 20.34
N PRO A 99 3.80 -2.95 21.12
CA PRO A 99 2.90 -4.05 20.82
C PRO A 99 2.37 -3.95 19.39
N LYS A 100 2.47 -5.06 18.64
CA LYS A 100 1.96 -5.13 17.27
C LYS A 100 0.44 -5.09 17.27
N LYS A 101 -0.13 -4.41 16.29
CA LYS A 101 -1.58 -4.44 16.05
C LYS A 101 -1.91 -5.48 14.99
N ARG A 102 -3.06 -6.13 15.12
CA ARG A 102 -3.56 -6.99 14.05
C ARG A 102 -4.06 -6.13 12.90
N ALA A 103 -3.64 -6.46 11.68
CA ALA A 103 -4.09 -5.78 10.47
C ALA A 103 -4.13 -6.77 9.29
N GLU A 104 -4.98 -6.46 8.31
CA GLU A 104 -5.08 -7.22 7.07
C GLU A 104 -4.34 -6.52 5.94
N PHE A 105 -3.67 -7.28 5.08
CA PHE A 105 -2.94 -6.74 3.94
C PHE A 105 -3.28 -7.50 2.67
N ASN A 106 -3.56 -6.78 1.59
CA ASN A 106 -3.60 -7.37 0.26
C ASN A 106 -2.57 -6.71 -0.66
N ALA A 107 -2.15 -7.45 -1.68
CA ALA A 107 -1.36 -6.87 -2.76
C ALA A 107 -1.87 -7.40 -4.10
N TYR A 108 -2.03 -6.47 -5.05
CA TYR A 108 -2.41 -6.80 -6.42
C TYR A 108 -1.20 -7.32 -7.19
N VAL A 109 -1.45 -8.31 -8.05
CA VAL A 109 -0.50 -8.86 -9.01
C VAL A 109 -1.08 -8.64 -10.39
N GLU A 110 -0.41 -7.87 -11.23
CA GLU A 110 -0.90 -7.58 -12.60
C GLU A 110 0.09 -8.16 -13.62
N PRO A 111 -0.10 -9.41 -14.08
CA PRO A 111 0.65 -9.99 -15.17
C PRO A 111 0.30 -9.30 -16.50
N PHE A 112 1.31 -9.12 -17.36
CA PHE A 112 1.12 -8.69 -18.74
C PHE A 112 1.39 -9.86 -19.68
N GLY A 113 0.57 -10.00 -20.72
CA GLY A 113 0.61 -11.15 -21.64
C GLY A 113 -0.12 -12.38 -21.09
N ASP A 114 0.28 -13.57 -21.54
CA ASP A 114 -0.46 -14.81 -21.28
C ASP A 114 0.09 -15.63 -20.10
N THR A 115 1.18 -15.18 -19.47
CA THR A 115 1.84 -15.89 -18.36
C THR A 115 2.21 -14.95 -17.22
N VAL A 116 2.40 -15.51 -16.02
CA VAL A 116 2.99 -14.78 -14.90
C VAL A 116 4.50 -14.87 -15.04
N SER A 117 5.18 -13.74 -15.20
CA SER A 117 6.64 -13.72 -15.31
C SER A 117 7.32 -14.22 -14.02
N ALA A 118 8.51 -14.81 -14.17
CA ALA A 118 9.27 -15.33 -13.02
C ALA A 118 9.62 -14.24 -11.97
N SER A 119 9.87 -13.00 -12.43
CA SER A 119 10.12 -11.86 -11.53
C SER A 119 8.88 -11.49 -10.73
N LEU A 120 7.70 -11.53 -11.35
CA LEU A 120 6.44 -11.25 -10.68
C LEU A 120 6.05 -12.38 -9.70
N GLU A 121 6.27 -13.65 -10.06
CA GLU A 121 6.10 -14.77 -9.11
C GLU A 121 7.08 -14.68 -7.93
N THR A 122 8.32 -14.30 -8.18
CA THR A 122 9.31 -14.07 -7.11
C THR A 122 8.87 -12.94 -6.18
N SER A 123 8.36 -11.84 -6.74
CA SER A 123 7.82 -10.73 -5.97
C SER A 123 6.61 -11.17 -5.12
N ALA A 124 5.69 -11.95 -5.70
CA ALA A 124 4.57 -12.55 -4.97
C ALA A 124 5.04 -13.44 -3.81
N ARG A 125 6.02 -14.31 -4.05
CA ARG A 125 6.58 -15.21 -3.02
C ARG A 125 7.26 -14.44 -1.88
N LYS A 126 7.99 -13.36 -2.19
CA LYS A 126 8.62 -12.50 -1.18
C LYS A 126 7.58 -11.74 -0.35
N ALA A 127 6.48 -11.29 -0.96
CA ALA A 127 5.44 -10.52 -0.27
C ALA A 127 4.46 -11.39 0.53
N ALA A 128 4.14 -12.60 0.06
CA ALA A 128 3.10 -13.47 0.63
C ALA A 128 3.16 -13.70 2.15
N PRO A 129 4.33 -13.83 2.82
CA PRO A 129 4.41 -13.90 4.27
C PRO A 129 3.72 -12.72 4.98
N TYR A 130 3.69 -11.55 4.35
CA TYR A 130 3.14 -10.31 4.89
C TYR A 130 1.71 -10.01 4.44
N LEU A 131 1.08 -10.93 3.71
CA LEU A 131 -0.26 -10.73 3.15
C LEU A 131 -1.31 -11.60 3.82
N THR A 132 -2.49 -11.01 4.04
CA THR A 132 -3.74 -11.74 4.27
C THR A 132 -4.32 -12.24 2.96
N TYR A 133 -4.16 -11.44 1.90
CA TYR A 133 -4.73 -11.70 0.60
C TYR A 133 -3.74 -11.46 -0.54
N LEU A 134 -3.80 -12.29 -1.58
CA LEU A 134 -3.08 -12.09 -2.83
C LEU A 134 -4.11 -11.94 -3.96
N ALA A 135 -4.00 -10.87 -4.75
CA ALA A 135 -5.07 -10.43 -5.64
C ALA A 135 -4.61 -10.37 -7.12
N PRO A 136 -4.72 -11.47 -7.88
CA PRO A 136 -4.44 -11.47 -9.32
C PRO A 136 -5.41 -10.54 -10.06
N PHE A 137 -4.86 -9.50 -10.69
CA PHE A 137 -5.57 -8.49 -11.45
C PHE A 137 -5.53 -8.82 -12.95
N ALA A 138 -6.65 -8.96 -13.64
CA ALA A 138 -8.01 -9.16 -13.12
C ALA A 138 -8.79 -10.11 -14.02
N PHE A 139 -9.87 -10.68 -13.50
CA PHE A 139 -10.86 -11.38 -14.29
C PHE A 139 -11.62 -10.32 -15.12
N ARG A 140 -11.49 -10.42 -16.45
CA ARG A 140 -12.22 -9.55 -17.37
C ARG A 140 -13.62 -10.08 -17.59
N VAL A 141 -14.60 -9.19 -17.57
CA VAL A 141 -16.01 -9.55 -17.77
C VAL A 141 -16.42 -9.20 -19.20
N ASN A 142 -17.02 -10.16 -19.89
CA ASN A 142 -17.62 -9.92 -21.20
C ASN A 142 -19.06 -9.40 -21.05
N ARG A 143 -19.58 -8.75 -22.10
CA ARG A 143 -20.95 -8.19 -22.11
C ARG A 143 -22.06 -9.23 -21.95
N ASP A 144 -21.79 -10.50 -22.20
CA ASP A 144 -22.74 -11.61 -21.98
C ASP A 144 -22.68 -12.20 -20.56
N GLY A 145 -21.83 -11.64 -19.69
CA GLY A 145 -21.63 -12.09 -18.32
C GLY A 145 -20.60 -13.20 -18.15
N THR A 146 -19.94 -13.65 -19.22
CA THR A 146 -18.83 -14.61 -19.10
C THR A 146 -17.56 -13.95 -18.56
N LEU A 147 -16.68 -14.76 -17.99
CA LEU A 147 -15.43 -14.33 -17.38
C LEU A 147 -14.22 -14.87 -18.13
N VAL A 148 -13.20 -14.03 -18.29
CA VAL A 148 -11.88 -14.42 -18.76
C VAL A 148 -10.89 -14.25 -17.62
N ALA A 149 -10.29 -15.36 -17.18
CA ALA A 149 -9.31 -15.35 -16.11
C ALA A 149 -8.00 -14.69 -16.56
N PRO A 150 -7.30 -13.95 -15.66
CA PRO A 150 -5.93 -13.53 -15.92
C PRO A 150 -4.98 -14.75 -15.82
N PRO A 151 -3.73 -14.63 -16.29
CA PRO A 151 -2.71 -15.62 -15.99
C PRO A 151 -2.56 -15.79 -14.48
N LEU A 152 -2.75 -17.00 -13.98
CA LEU A 152 -2.64 -17.30 -12.54
C LEU A 152 -1.30 -17.92 -12.14
N GLY A 153 -0.59 -18.54 -13.08
CA GLY A 153 0.71 -19.17 -12.83
C GLY A 153 0.72 -19.98 -11.53
N ASN A 154 1.75 -19.76 -10.70
CA ASN A 154 1.88 -20.41 -9.40
C ASN A 154 1.29 -19.60 -8.22
N LEU A 155 0.46 -18.57 -8.47
CA LEU A 155 -0.01 -17.65 -7.43
C LEU A 155 -0.87 -18.35 -6.36
N ARG A 156 -1.58 -19.42 -6.72
CA ARG A 156 -2.32 -20.27 -5.76
C ARG A 156 -1.38 -20.89 -4.73
N ALA A 157 -0.35 -21.61 -5.18
CA ALA A 157 0.57 -22.26 -4.26
C ALA A 157 1.35 -21.24 -3.42
N VAL A 158 1.66 -20.07 -3.98
CA VAL A 158 2.28 -18.96 -3.24
C VAL A 158 1.38 -18.48 -2.10
N ALA A 159 0.08 -18.30 -2.36
CA ALA A 159 -0.88 -17.88 -1.34
C ALA A 159 -1.07 -18.96 -0.27
N ASP A 160 -1.28 -20.22 -0.68
CA ASP A 160 -1.54 -21.35 0.22
C ASP A 160 -0.35 -21.61 1.15
N ALA A 161 0.89 -21.53 0.63
CA ALA A 161 2.11 -21.71 1.42
C ALA A 161 2.27 -20.70 2.58
N GLN A 162 1.53 -19.59 2.54
CA GLN A 162 1.59 -18.52 3.54
C GLN A 162 0.23 -18.26 4.21
N ASN A 163 -0.74 -19.18 4.07
CA ASN A 163 -2.11 -19.04 4.60
C ASN A 163 -2.80 -17.73 4.19
N ALA A 164 -2.52 -17.27 2.96
CA ALA A 164 -3.17 -16.11 2.35
C ALA A 164 -4.35 -16.56 1.47
N ILE A 165 -5.41 -15.76 1.41
CA ILE A 165 -6.53 -16.00 0.50
C ILE A 165 -6.20 -15.43 -0.88
N LEU A 166 -6.44 -16.20 -1.94
CA LEU A 166 -6.57 -15.61 -3.27
C LEU A 166 -7.90 -14.83 -3.36
N MET A 167 -7.80 -13.54 -3.69
CA MET A 167 -8.92 -12.64 -4.01
C MET A 167 -9.22 -12.69 -5.49
N MET A 168 -10.48 -12.92 -5.86
CA MET A 168 -10.93 -12.89 -7.24
C MET A 168 -11.24 -11.44 -7.61
N VAL A 169 -10.28 -10.75 -8.21
CA VAL A 169 -10.48 -9.37 -8.67
C VAL A 169 -11.24 -9.38 -9.98
N ILE A 170 -12.33 -8.64 -10.02
CA ILE A 170 -13.22 -8.54 -11.17
C ILE A 170 -13.38 -7.06 -11.52
N CYS A 171 -13.00 -6.67 -12.74
CA CYS A 171 -13.10 -5.29 -13.20
C CYS A 171 -14.02 -5.14 -14.42
N ASN A 172 -14.60 -3.96 -14.60
CA ASN A 172 -15.40 -3.61 -15.79
C ASN A 172 -14.54 -2.98 -16.89
N GLN A 173 -13.35 -3.54 -17.15
CA GLN A 173 -12.48 -3.05 -18.22
C GLN A 173 -12.76 -3.72 -19.57
N GLU A 174 -12.84 -2.92 -20.63
CA GLU A 174 -12.84 -3.34 -22.02
C GLU A 174 -11.68 -2.63 -22.74
N ASN A 175 -10.89 -3.36 -23.54
CA ASN A 175 -9.76 -2.80 -24.28
C ASN A 175 -8.75 -2.01 -23.41
N GLY A 176 -8.54 -2.46 -22.17
CA GLY A 176 -7.60 -1.84 -21.23
C GLY A 176 -8.08 -0.54 -20.59
N GLN A 177 -9.37 -0.21 -20.68
CA GLN A 177 -9.98 0.97 -20.06
C GLN A 177 -11.28 0.60 -19.35
N PHE A 178 -11.63 1.31 -18.28
CA PHE A 178 -12.91 1.12 -17.60
C PHE A 178 -14.07 1.53 -18.50
N SER A 179 -15.10 0.67 -18.58
CA SER A 179 -16.25 0.82 -19.46
C SER A 179 -17.53 1.01 -18.65
N ASP A 180 -18.13 2.18 -18.78
CA ASP A 180 -19.42 2.51 -18.17
C ASP A 180 -20.57 1.75 -18.82
N GLU A 181 -20.47 1.44 -20.13
CA GLU A 181 -21.49 0.65 -20.83
C GLU A 181 -21.46 -0.81 -20.39
N LEU A 182 -20.27 -1.40 -20.19
CA LEU A 182 -20.16 -2.72 -19.58
C LEU A 182 -20.75 -2.71 -18.17
N GLY A 183 -20.44 -1.69 -17.37
CA GLY A 183 -21.05 -1.46 -16.06
C GLY A 183 -22.58 -1.43 -16.15
N ARG A 184 -23.16 -0.61 -17.03
CA ARG A 184 -24.61 -0.53 -17.23
C ARG A 184 -25.21 -1.90 -17.55
N ILE A 185 -24.62 -2.68 -18.45
CA ILE A 185 -25.12 -4.01 -18.84
C ILE A 185 -25.13 -4.94 -17.62
N LEU A 186 -23.99 -5.06 -16.91
CA LEU A 186 -23.86 -5.96 -15.76
C LEU A 186 -24.79 -5.58 -14.59
N LEU A 187 -25.09 -4.28 -14.44
CA LEU A 187 -25.91 -3.77 -13.34
C LEU A 187 -27.41 -3.76 -13.64
N ASN A 188 -27.83 -3.66 -14.90
CA ASN A 188 -29.23 -3.44 -15.28
C ASN A 188 -29.87 -4.56 -16.12
N ASP A 189 -29.09 -5.46 -16.74
CA ASP A 189 -29.64 -6.65 -17.41
C ASP A 189 -29.65 -7.83 -16.44
N GLU A 190 -30.83 -8.20 -15.94
CA GLU A 190 -31.00 -9.30 -14.97
C GLU A 190 -30.55 -10.66 -15.52
N THR A 191 -30.70 -10.91 -16.82
CA THR A 191 -30.28 -12.19 -17.43
C THR A 191 -28.76 -12.29 -17.44
N VAL A 192 -28.10 -11.25 -17.93
CA VAL A 192 -26.63 -11.16 -17.94
C VAL A 192 -26.08 -11.18 -16.52
N GLN A 193 -26.66 -10.40 -15.60
CA GLN A 193 -26.23 -10.34 -14.22
C GLN A 193 -26.33 -11.70 -13.51
N ASN A 194 -27.41 -12.44 -13.75
CA ASN A 194 -27.59 -13.77 -13.17
C ASN A 194 -26.57 -14.77 -13.72
N ARG A 195 -26.32 -14.74 -15.03
CA ARG A 195 -25.26 -15.54 -15.66
C ARG A 195 -23.89 -15.19 -15.10
N PHE A 196 -23.57 -13.91 -15.01
CA PHE A 196 -22.31 -13.40 -14.47
C PHE A 196 -22.04 -13.86 -13.04
N LEU A 197 -23.01 -13.71 -12.15
CA LEU A 197 -22.87 -14.19 -10.78
C LEU A 197 -22.74 -15.73 -10.69
N ASN A 198 -23.35 -16.48 -11.63
CA ASN A 198 -23.15 -17.93 -11.69
C ASN A 198 -21.74 -18.29 -12.16
N GLU A 199 -21.22 -17.60 -13.18
CA GLU A 199 -19.84 -17.75 -13.67
C GLU A 199 -18.82 -17.46 -12.57
N ILE A 200 -19.04 -16.41 -11.77
CA ILE A 200 -18.22 -16.11 -10.59
C ILE A 200 -18.23 -17.30 -9.62
N VAL A 201 -19.42 -17.80 -9.25
CA VAL A 201 -19.51 -18.91 -8.27
C VAL A 201 -18.84 -20.17 -8.79
N GLN A 202 -19.03 -20.52 -10.05
CA GLN A 202 -18.41 -21.71 -10.65
C GLN A 202 -16.88 -21.54 -10.72
N THR A 203 -16.40 -20.39 -11.18
CA THR A 203 -14.98 -20.10 -11.33
C THR A 203 -14.27 -20.02 -9.98
N ALA A 204 -14.84 -19.30 -9.01
CA ALA A 204 -14.30 -19.19 -7.67
C ALA A 204 -14.25 -20.55 -6.96
N SER A 205 -15.28 -21.38 -7.10
CA SER A 205 -15.28 -22.74 -6.52
C SER A 205 -14.20 -23.62 -7.15
N ARG A 206 -14.09 -23.59 -8.49
CA ARG A 206 -13.11 -24.40 -9.24
C ARG A 206 -11.67 -23.99 -8.95
N LEU A 207 -11.42 -22.68 -8.85
CA LEU A 207 -10.08 -22.15 -8.69
C LEU A 207 -9.69 -21.91 -7.23
N GLY A 208 -10.62 -21.99 -6.28
CA GLY A 208 -10.40 -21.88 -4.83
C GLY A 208 -10.40 -20.44 -4.28
N PHE A 209 -11.07 -19.50 -4.93
CA PHE A 209 -11.17 -18.11 -4.43
C PHE A 209 -12.18 -18.04 -3.28
N ARG A 210 -11.83 -17.28 -2.22
CA ARG A 210 -12.68 -17.12 -1.01
C ARG A 210 -13.00 -15.67 -0.65
N ASP A 211 -12.52 -14.73 -1.44
CA ASP A 211 -12.99 -13.34 -1.48
C ASP A 211 -13.28 -12.97 -2.93
N ILE A 212 -14.46 -12.40 -3.18
CA ILE A 212 -14.84 -11.85 -4.48
C ILE A 212 -14.75 -10.32 -4.40
N HIS A 213 -13.80 -9.75 -5.14
CA HIS A 213 -13.49 -8.33 -5.11
C HIS A 213 -14.00 -7.64 -6.39
N PHE A 214 -15.00 -6.79 -6.24
CA PHE A 214 -15.51 -5.97 -7.36
C PHE A 214 -14.76 -4.65 -7.44
N ASP A 215 -14.01 -4.49 -8.52
CA ASP A 215 -13.32 -3.28 -8.90
C ASP A 215 -14.03 -2.63 -10.10
N PHE A 216 -15.25 -2.14 -9.84
CA PHE A 216 -16.07 -1.50 -10.87
C PHE A 216 -15.90 0.01 -10.80
N GLU A 217 -15.17 0.57 -11.75
CA GLU A 217 -14.88 2.00 -11.81
C GLU A 217 -15.56 2.68 -12.99
N TYR A 218 -15.57 4.02 -12.96
CA TYR A 218 -16.08 4.87 -14.05
C TYR A 218 -17.52 4.57 -14.49
N LEU A 219 -18.32 4.02 -13.56
CA LEU A 219 -19.74 3.74 -13.75
C LEU A 219 -20.54 5.04 -13.95
N ARG A 220 -21.73 4.93 -14.55
CA ARG A 220 -22.59 6.09 -14.75
C ARG A 220 -23.20 6.51 -13.41
N PRO A 221 -23.33 7.82 -13.11
CA PRO A 221 -23.97 8.28 -11.87
C PRO A 221 -25.36 7.68 -11.63
N GLN A 222 -26.18 7.55 -12.69
CA GLN A 222 -27.52 6.96 -12.60
C GLN A 222 -27.52 5.47 -12.22
N ASP A 223 -26.39 4.76 -12.40
CA ASP A 223 -26.26 3.35 -12.06
C ASP A 223 -25.93 3.12 -10.57
N ARG A 224 -25.78 4.18 -9.75
CA ARG A 224 -25.45 4.08 -8.30
C ARG A 224 -26.34 3.07 -7.56
N GLU A 225 -27.66 3.19 -7.68
CA GLU A 225 -28.58 2.28 -6.99
C GLU A 225 -28.65 0.89 -7.64
N ALA A 226 -28.41 0.80 -8.95
CA ALA A 226 -28.28 -0.50 -9.61
C ALA A 226 -27.06 -1.25 -9.08
N TYR A 227 -25.94 -0.54 -8.84
CA TYR A 227 -24.75 -1.12 -8.23
C TYR A 227 -25.02 -1.59 -6.79
N ASN A 228 -25.66 -0.77 -5.97
CA ASN A 228 -26.06 -1.15 -4.62
C ASN A 228 -26.93 -2.43 -4.60
N ARG A 229 -27.92 -2.54 -5.51
CA ARG A 229 -28.77 -3.74 -5.62
C ARG A 229 -27.98 -4.96 -6.08
N PHE A 230 -27.10 -4.80 -7.07
CA PHE A 230 -26.20 -5.85 -7.53
C PHE A 230 -25.33 -6.40 -6.39
N LEU A 231 -24.70 -5.51 -5.61
CA LEU A 231 -23.85 -5.90 -4.49
C LEU A 231 -24.62 -6.68 -3.41
N ARG A 232 -25.85 -6.29 -3.07
CA ARG A 232 -26.70 -7.05 -2.13
C ARG A 232 -27.02 -8.46 -2.64
N LYS A 233 -27.33 -8.58 -3.94
CA LYS A 233 -27.58 -9.86 -4.60
C LYS A 233 -26.33 -10.75 -4.62
N ALA A 234 -25.17 -10.17 -4.94
CA ALA A 234 -23.88 -10.85 -4.90
C ALA A 234 -23.53 -11.33 -3.48
N LYS A 235 -23.64 -10.44 -2.48
CA LYS A 235 -23.39 -10.76 -1.07
C LYS A 235 -24.24 -11.92 -0.57
N THR A 236 -25.51 -11.96 -0.95
CA THR A 236 -26.42 -13.06 -0.59
C THR A 236 -25.93 -14.40 -1.15
N ARG A 237 -25.44 -14.43 -2.40
CA ARG A 237 -24.90 -15.65 -3.02
C ARG A 237 -23.58 -16.09 -2.39
N PHE A 238 -22.65 -15.16 -2.19
CA PHE A 238 -21.32 -15.47 -1.68
C PHE A 238 -21.33 -15.85 -0.19
N SER A 239 -22.21 -15.24 0.62
CA SER A 239 -22.35 -15.60 2.04
C SER A 239 -22.85 -17.04 2.23
N ARG A 240 -23.68 -17.58 1.33
CA ARG A 240 -24.11 -18.99 1.35
C ARG A 240 -22.96 -19.98 1.09
N LYS A 241 -21.86 -19.50 0.51
CA LYS A 241 -20.62 -20.27 0.29
C LYS A 241 -19.60 -20.05 1.40
N GLY A 242 -19.87 -19.17 2.38
CA GLY A 242 -18.92 -18.74 3.40
C GLY A 242 -17.79 -17.87 2.85
N TRP A 243 -17.97 -17.26 1.66
CA TRP A 243 -16.98 -16.39 1.05
C TRP A 243 -17.16 -14.94 1.48
N LEU A 244 -16.04 -14.22 1.50
CA LEU A 244 -15.99 -12.78 1.65
C LEU A 244 -16.40 -12.10 0.32
N MET A 245 -16.94 -10.90 0.45
CA MET A 245 -17.15 -9.98 -0.66
C MET A 245 -16.54 -8.63 -0.31
N SER A 246 -15.74 -8.10 -1.22
CA SER A 246 -15.12 -6.79 -1.08
C SER A 246 -15.33 -5.94 -2.33
N THR A 247 -15.14 -4.63 -2.19
CA THR A 247 -15.33 -3.68 -3.31
C THR A 247 -14.24 -2.61 -3.30
N ALA A 248 -13.84 -2.14 -4.48
CA ALA A 248 -13.03 -0.94 -4.62
C ALA A 248 -13.91 0.32 -4.55
N LEU A 249 -13.34 1.41 -4.04
CA LEU A 249 -14.01 2.71 -3.91
C LEU A 249 -13.07 3.83 -4.39
N ALA A 250 -13.58 4.67 -5.29
CA ALA A 250 -12.89 5.90 -5.69
C ALA A 250 -12.77 6.87 -4.51
N PRO A 251 -11.65 7.60 -4.36
CA PRO A 251 -11.40 8.45 -3.20
C PRO A 251 -12.35 9.67 -3.16
N LYS A 252 -13.26 9.67 -2.18
CA LYS A 252 -14.18 10.77 -1.88
C LYS A 252 -13.85 11.44 -0.56
N THR A 253 -14.14 12.74 -0.46
CA THR A 253 -14.08 13.51 0.80
C THR A 253 -15.45 13.99 1.28
N SER A 254 -16.51 13.76 0.50
CA SER A 254 -17.90 14.02 0.89
C SER A 254 -18.89 13.15 0.10
N ALA A 255 -20.11 13.00 0.63
CA ALA A 255 -21.17 12.25 -0.05
C ALA A 255 -21.62 12.89 -1.36
N THR A 256 -21.60 14.23 -1.41
CA THR A 256 -22.04 15.05 -2.55
C THR A 256 -20.95 15.33 -3.58
N GLN A 257 -19.77 14.71 -3.44
CA GLN A 257 -18.70 14.84 -4.44
C GLN A 257 -19.17 14.30 -5.79
N ALA A 258 -19.39 15.22 -6.72
CA ALA A 258 -19.81 14.94 -8.08
C ALA A 258 -18.62 14.53 -8.97
N GLY A 259 -18.92 13.90 -10.10
CA GLY A 259 -17.95 13.42 -11.06
C GLY A 259 -18.17 11.95 -11.36
N ARG A 260 -17.94 11.59 -12.63
CA ARG A 260 -18.18 10.24 -13.16
C ARG A 260 -17.40 9.13 -12.43
N TRP A 261 -16.28 9.46 -11.80
CA TRP A 261 -15.50 8.52 -10.98
C TRP A 261 -16.09 8.26 -9.59
N TYR A 262 -16.95 9.14 -9.07
CA TYR A 262 -17.32 9.18 -7.66
C TYR A 262 -18.80 8.90 -7.39
N GLU A 263 -19.70 9.31 -8.29
CA GLU A 263 -21.13 9.35 -8.00
C GLU A 263 -21.75 7.96 -7.86
N ALA A 264 -21.28 6.97 -8.62
CA ALA A 264 -21.76 5.60 -8.51
C ALA A 264 -21.26 4.87 -7.25
N HIS A 265 -20.24 5.41 -6.57
CA HIS A 265 -19.66 4.85 -5.35
C HIS A 265 -20.35 5.38 -4.10
N ASP A 266 -21.32 4.61 -3.62
CA ASP A 266 -22.07 4.88 -2.39
C ASP A 266 -21.36 4.25 -1.19
N TYR A 267 -20.53 5.06 -0.51
CA TYR A 267 -19.72 4.59 0.60
C TYR A 267 -20.54 3.92 1.71
N ARG A 268 -21.71 4.48 2.06
CA ARG A 268 -22.55 3.94 3.13
C ARG A 268 -23.12 2.57 2.74
N ALA A 269 -23.70 2.47 1.55
CA ALA A 269 -24.25 1.21 1.07
C ALA A 269 -23.15 0.14 0.95
N HIS A 270 -21.99 0.48 0.39
CA HIS A 270 -20.85 -0.45 0.33
C HIS A 270 -20.40 -0.89 1.73
N GLY A 271 -20.30 0.05 2.67
CA GLY A 271 -19.94 -0.21 4.06
C GLY A 271 -20.92 -1.12 4.80
N GLU A 272 -22.21 -1.07 4.48
CA GLU A 272 -23.23 -1.97 5.01
C GLU A 272 -23.13 -3.38 4.40
N ILE A 273 -22.90 -3.47 3.09
CA ILE A 273 -23.02 -4.71 2.32
C ILE A 273 -21.73 -5.55 2.31
N ALA A 274 -20.58 -4.92 2.04
CA ALA A 274 -19.30 -5.61 1.87
C ALA A 274 -18.70 -6.03 3.22
N ASP A 275 -17.88 -7.08 3.21
CA ASP A 275 -17.10 -7.49 4.39
C ASP A 275 -15.95 -6.51 4.66
N PHE A 276 -15.39 -5.94 3.58
CA PHE A 276 -14.44 -4.83 3.61
C PHE A 276 -14.41 -4.10 2.25
N VAL A 277 -13.83 -2.91 2.23
CA VAL A 277 -13.62 -2.10 1.04
C VAL A 277 -12.14 -1.77 0.87
N VAL A 278 -11.72 -1.55 -0.37
CA VAL A 278 -10.41 -1.00 -0.72
C VAL A 278 -10.64 0.41 -1.25
N ILE A 279 -10.11 1.43 -0.59
CA ILE A 279 -10.24 2.81 -1.06
C ILE A 279 -8.96 3.17 -1.82
N MET A 280 -9.08 3.63 -3.07
CA MET A 280 -7.95 3.95 -3.94
C MET A 280 -7.30 5.28 -3.56
N THR A 281 -6.69 5.33 -2.37
CA THR A 281 -6.00 6.51 -1.81
C THR A 281 -4.60 6.70 -2.39
N TYR A 282 -4.49 6.72 -3.71
CA TYR A 282 -3.27 7.04 -4.47
C TYR A 282 -3.65 7.66 -5.83
N GLU A 283 -2.67 7.99 -6.68
CA GLU A 283 -2.85 8.70 -7.97
C GLU A 283 -3.28 10.18 -7.87
N TRP A 284 -2.87 10.92 -6.81
CA TRP A 284 -2.91 12.39 -6.91
C TRP A 284 -1.84 12.88 -7.90
N GLY A 285 -0.60 12.45 -7.71
CA GLY A 285 0.44 12.48 -8.73
C GLY A 285 0.37 11.20 -9.55
N TYR A 286 -0.21 11.30 -10.75
CA TYR A 286 -0.39 10.18 -11.66
C TYR A 286 0.41 10.35 -12.95
N SER A 287 0.59 9.25 -13.69
CA SER A 287 1.46 9.23 -14.87
C SER A 287 1.10 10.29 -15.92
N GLY A 288 -0.18 10.54 -16.19
CA GLY A 288 -0.64 11.55 -17.14
C GLY A 288 -0.78 12.97 -16.57
N GLY A 289 -0.61 13.12 -15.25
CA GLY A 289 -0.73 14.39 -14.53
C GLY A 289 0.60 15.11 -14.35
N PRO A 290 0.57 16.35 -13.84
CA PRO A 290 1.78 17.06 -13.47
C PRO A 290 2.51 16.37 -12.29
N PRO A 291 3.82 16.60 -12.13
CA PRO A 291 4.57 15.98 -11.04
C PRO A 291 4.15 16.46 -9.66
N MET A 292 3.81 15.50 -8.80
CA MET A 292 3.49 15.68 -7.39
C MET A 292 3.55 14.32 -6.65
N PRO A 293 3.45 14.26 -5.30
CA PRO A 293 3.40 13.00 -4.59
C PRO A 293 2.25 12.10 -5.07
N VAL A 294 2.50 10.79 -5.16
CA VAL A 294 1.48 9.83 -5.62
C VAL A 294 0.33 9.69 -4.63
N SER A 295 0.64 9.63 -3.33
CA SER A 295 -0.34 9.52 -2.23
C SER A 295 0.00 10.49 -1.07
N PRO A 296 -0.18 11.80 -1.27
CA PRO A 296 0.11 12.81 -0.25
C PRO A 296 -0.76 12.57 1.00
N ILE A 297 -0.14 12.51 2.18
CA ILE A 297 -0.81 12.02 3.40
C ILE A 297 -2.03 12.88 3.84
N GLY A 298 -2.04 14.17 3.52
CA GLY A 298 -3.16 15.08 3.81
C GLY A 298 -4.43 14.65 3.07
N PRO A 299 -4.45 14.70 1.72
CA PRO A 299 -5.58 14.19 0.95
C PRO A 299 -5.97 12.74 1.25
N VAL A 300 -5.00 11.86 1.50
CA VAL A 300 -5.28 10.48 1.95
C VAL A 300 -6.07 10.48 3.26
N ARG A 301 -5.64 11.27 4.26
CA ARG A 301 -6.32 11.42 5.54
C ARG A 301 -7.73 11.98 5.38
N ASP A 302 -7.94 12.96 4.51
CA ASP A 302 -9.27 13.55 4.29
C ASP A 302 -10.26 12.52 3.73
N VAL A 303 -9.81 11.70 2.77
CA VAL A 303 -10.61 10.61 2.21
C VAL A 303 -10.97 9.58 3.29
N LEU A 304 -10.00 9.18 4.11
CA LEU A 304 -10.22 8.18 5.16
C LEU A 304 -11.09 8.72 6.29
N ARG A 305 -10.95 10.00 6.66
CA ARG A 305 -11.81 10.65 7.67
C ARG A 305 -13.26 10.72 7.19
N TYR A 306 -13.49 10.98 5.90
CA TYR A 306 -14.83 10.86 5.34
C TYR A 306 -15.31 9.40 5.32
N ALA A 307 -14.45 8.44 4.93
CA ALA A 307 -14.84 7.04 4.87
C ALA A 307 -15.35 6.51 6.22
N ILE A 308 -14.70 6.87 7.33
CA ILE A 308 -15.13 6.45 8.68
C ILE A 308 -16.42 7.12 9.17
N THR A 309 -16.91 8.18 8.51
CA THR A 309 -18.26 8.71 8.79
C THR A 309 -19.35 7.91 8.08
N GLU A 310 -19.01 7.16 7.04
CA GLU A 310 -19.95 6.39 6.24
C GLU A 310 -19.92 4.89 6.53
N MET A 311 -18.84 4.36 7.11
CA MET A 311 -18.73 2.95 7.45
C MET A 311 -17.80 2.67 8.62
N PRO A 312 -17.90 1.48 9.27
CA PRO A 312 -17.00 1.10 10.33
C PRO A 312 -15.52 1.08 9.88
N PRO A 313 -14.57 1.64 10.65
CA PRO A 313 -13.15 1.71 10.25
C PRO A 313 -12.51 0.33 10.05
N ASN A 314 -12.97 -0.68 10.78
CA ASN A 314 -12.52 -2.08 10.65
C ASN A 314 -12.99 -2.79 9.36
N LYS A 315 -13.69 -2.07 8.46
CA LYS A 315 -13.98 -2.52 7.08
C LYS A 315 -13.10 -1.86 6.03
N ILE A 316 -12.22 -0.91 6.39
CA ILE A 316 -11.50 -0.09 5.40
C ILE A 316 -10.06 -0.59 5.23
N LEU A 317 -9.70 -1.00 4.02
CA LEU A 317 -8.31 -1.12 3.56
C LEU A 317 -7.92 0.16 2.83
N MET A 318 -6.87 0.83 3.32
CA MET A 318 -6.28 2.00 2.68
C MET A 318 -5.45 1.57 1.46
N GLY A 319 -5.74 2.09 0.28
CA GLY A 319 -4.94 1.85 -0.92
C GLY A 319 -3.57 2.54 -0.84
N GLN A 320 -2.52 1.84 -1.26
CA GLN A 320 -1.14 2.30 -1.22
C GLN A 320 -0.38 1.92 -2.50
N ASN A 321 0.25 2.90 -3.13
CA ASN A 321 1.19 2.70 -4.23
C ASN A 321 2.54 2.14 -3.74
N LEU A 322 3.13 1.19 -4.47
CA LEU A 322 4.50 0.68 -4.28
C LEU A 322 5.50 1.28 -5.30
N TYR A 323 5.06 2.27 -6.06
CA TYR A 323 5.82 2.98 -7.09
C TYR A 323 5.81 4.48 -6.82
N GLY A 324 6.80 5.12 -7.40
CA GLY A 324 6.80 6.52 -7.74
C GLY A 324 6.71 6.74 -9.25
N TYR A 325 6.93 7.97 -9.64
CA TYR A 325 6.98 8.40 -11.03
C TYR A 325 8.17 9.34 -11.25
N ASP A 326 8.71 9.25 -12.46
CA ASP A 326 9.77 10.10 -12.99
C ASP A 326 9.21 10.88 -14.18
N TRP A 327 9.04 12.19 -13.99
CA TRP A 327 8.52 13.12 -14.99
C TRP A 327 9.65 13.90 -15.64
N THR A 328 9.67 13.92 -16.96
CA THR A 328 10.46 14.87 -17.74
C THR A 328 9.78 16.26 -17.70
N LEU A 329 10.58 17.31 -17.52
CA LEU A 329 10.13 18.70 -17.40
C LEU A 329 10.52 19.55 -18.63
N PRO A 330 9.72 20.58 -18.97
CA PRO A 330 8.45 20.95 -18.34
C PRO A 330 7.34 19.93 -18.64
N TYR A 331 6.41 19.75 -17.70
CA TYR A 331 5.23 18.92 -17.93
C TYR A 331 4.41 19.49 -19.09
N GLN A 332 3.93 18.61 -19.96
CA GLN A 332 3.03 18.93 -21.05
C GLN A 332 1.85 17.96 -21.05
N THR A 333 0.64 18.49 -21.16
CA THR A 333 -0.58 17.68 -21.26
C THR A 333 -0.46 16.67 -22.40
N GLY A 334 -0.76 15.40 -22.12
CA GLY A 334 -0.64 14.29 -23.07
C GLY A 334 0.68 13.53 -22.98
N THR A 335 1.66 14.00 -22.20
CA THR A 335 2.86 13.21 -21.84
C THR A 335 2.56 12.27 -20.68
N THR A 336 3.34 11.19 -20.55
CA THR A 336 3.24 10.24 -19.45
C THR A 336 4.56 10.09 -18.71
N ALA A 337 4.49 10.08 -17.38
CA ALA A 337 5.63 9.81 -16.51
C ALA A 337 5.96 8.33 -16.48
N ARG A 338 7.25 8.01 -16.31
CA ARG A 338 7.71 6.64 -16.16
C ARG A 338 7.50 6.18 -14.72
N ALA A 339 6.79 5.08 -14.52
CA ALA A 339 6.70 4.45 -13.19
C ALA A 339 8.08 3.93 -12.74
N VAL A 340 8.43 4.16 -11.49
CA VAL A 340 9.68 3.70 -10.88
C VAL A 340 9.42 3.04 -9.53
N SER A 341 10.08 1.91 -9.25
CA SER A 341 10.15 1.39 -7.88
C SER A 341 11.04 2.28 -7.00
N PRO A 342 10.85 2.26 -5.67
CA PRO A 342 11.75 2.94 -4.73
C PRO A 342 13.24 2.61 -4.93
N GLN A 343 13.57 1.33 -5.18
CA GLN A 343 14.95 0.95 -5.47
C GLN A 343 15.49 1.55 -6.79
N GLN A 344 14.63 1.74 -7.81
CA GLN A 344 15.01 2.44 -9.04
C GLN A 344 15.20 3.94 -8.78
N ALA A 345 14.33 4.57 -7.99
CA ALA A 345 14.44 5.97 -7.63
C ALA A 345 15.76 6.26 -6.87
N ILE A 346 16.15 5.40 -5.92
CA ILE A 346 17.43 5.49 -5.21
C ILE A 346 18.62 5.36 -6.19
N ARG A 347 18.56 4.41 -7.13
CA ARG A 347 19.60 4.27 -8.16
C ARG A 347 19.72 5.50 -9.05
N LEU A 348 18.60 6.11 -9.45
CA LEU A 348 18.59 7.34 -10.24
C LEU A 348 19.25 8.49 -9.47
N ALA A 349 18.88 8.68 -8.21
CA ALA A 349 19.48 9.71 -7.36
C ALA A 349 21.01 9.51 -7.21
N GLY A 350 21.46 8.27 -6.98
CA GLY A 350 22.88 7.93 -6.88
C GLY A 350 23.65 8.08 -8.20
N ALA A 351 23.04 7.70 -9.33
CA ALA A 351 23.65 7.85 -10.65
C ALA A 351 23.87 9.33 -11.03
N HIS A 352 22.96 10.21 -10.63
CA HIS A 352 23.04 11.66 -10.89
C HIS A 352 23.66 12.46 -9.74
N ASN A 353 24.12 11.80 -8.66
CA ASN A 353 24.74 12.42 -7.49
C ASN A 353 23.89 13.55 -6.87
N VAL A 354 22.57 13.34 -6.79
CA VAL A 354 21.62 14.28 -6.18
C VAL A 354 21.08 13.73 -4.87
N PRO A 355 20.87 14.57 -3.84
CA PRO A 355 20.29 14.14 -2.59
C PRO A 355 18.79 13.84 -2.75
N ILE A 356 18.30 12.89 -1.95
CA ILE A 356 16.87 12.63 -1.80
C ILE A 356 16.32 13.58 -0.74
N LEU A 357 15.40 14.44 -1.13
CA LEU A 357 14.67 15.34 -0.25
C LEU A 357 13.41 14.66 0.28
N TYR A 358 12.85 15.20 1.36
CA TYR A 358 11.62 14.70 1.95
C TYR A 358 10.66 15.85 2.25
N ASP A 359 9.48 15.81 1.64
CA ASP A 359 8.42 16.77 1.94
C ASP A 359 7.65 16.28 3.17
N THR A 360 7.79 17.01 4.27
CA THR A 360 7.13 16.70 5.54
C THR A 360 5.63 17.00 5.55
N THR A 361 5.13 17.79 4.60
CA THR A 361 3.70 18.10 4.46
C THR A 361 2.98 16.94 3.77
N SER A 362 3.51 16.48 2.63
CA SER A 362 2.96 15.33 1.91
C SER A 362 3.40 13.98 2.46
N GLN A 363 4.46 13.96 3.29
CA GLN A 363 5.14 12.77 3.79
C GLN A 363 5.65 11.88 2.65
N ALA A 364 6.38 12.47 1.68
CA ALA A 364 6.91 11.75 0.54
C ALA A 364 8.35 12.18 0.16
N PRO A 365 9.23 11.24 -0.22
CA PRO A 365 10.54 11.56 -0.76
C PRO A 365 10.47 12.03 -2.22
N HIS A 366 11.38 12.94 -2.58
CA HIS A 366 11.52 13.41 -3.95
C HIS A 366 12.92 13.91 -4.26
N PHE A 367 13.25 14.05 -5.55
CA PHE A 367 14.46 14.72 -6.00
C PHE A 367 14.28 15.22 -7.44
N ASN A 368 15.18 16.10 -7.86
CA ASN A 368 15.29 16.56 -9.24
C ASN A 368 16.66 16.20 -9.78
N TYR A 369 16.74 15.89 -11.07
CA TYR A 369 18.02 15.68 -11.74
C TYR A 369 17.96 16.18 -13.19
N THR A 370 19.11 16.25 -13.85
CA THR A 370 19.22 16.51 -15.29
C THR A 370 19.79 15.29 -15.98
N ASP A 371 19.13 14.81 -17.03
CA ASP A 371 19.60 13.67 -17.81
C ASP A 371 20.77 14.04 -18.75
N GLU A 372 21.35 13.04 -19.42
CA GLU A 372 22.46 13.23 -20.37
C GLU A 372 22.09 14.10 -21.59
N ASN A 373 20.79 14.28 -21.87
CA ASN A 373 20.27 15.11 -22.95
C ASN A 373 19.88 16.52 -22.47
N ASN A 374 20.35 16.91 -21.28
CA ASN A 374 20.05 18.19 -20.65
C ASN A 374 18.54 18.42 -20.37
N ARG A 375 17.76 17.34 -20.27
CA ARG A 375 16.35 17.42 -19.87
C ARG A 375 16.26 17.38 -18.36
N ARG A 376 15.40 18.21 -17.79
CA ARG A 376 15.16 18.23 -16.34
C ARG A 376 14.14 17.15 -16.00
N HIS A 377 14.35 16.50 -14.86
CA HIS A 377 13.46 15.47 -14.33
C HIS A 377 13.09 15.79 -12.89
N THR A 378 11.90 15.35 -12.49
CA THR A 378 11.49 15.31 -11.08
C THR A 378 10.90 13.96 -10.75
N VAL A 379 11.30 13.41 -9.61
CA VAL A 379 10.92 12.07 -9.17
C VAL A 379 10.24 12.18 -7.81
N TRP A 380 9.03 11.65 -7.70
CA TRP A 380 8.34 11.42 -6.44
C TRP A 380 8.14 9.93 -6.25
N PHE A 381 8.43 9.40 -5.07
CA PHE A 381 8.35 7.97 -4.79
C PHE A 381 7.99 7.70 -3.33
N GLU A 382 8.10 6.45 -2.89
CA GLU A 382 7.85 6.04 -1.50
C GLU A 382 9.14 5.51 -0.86
N ASP A 383 9.29 5.69 0.44
CA ASP A 383 10.37 5.08 1.20
C ASP A 383 9.91 4.67 2.61
N ALA A 384 10.83 4.17 3.43
CA ALA A 384 10.50 3.72 4.77
C ALA A 384 9.79 4.81 5.61
N ARG A 385 10.12 6.10 5.42
CA ARG A 385 9.54 7.22 6.17
C ARG A 385 8.07 7.42 5.77
N SER A 386 7.79 7.47 4.48
CA SER A 386 6.42 7.67 3.98
C SER A 386 5.50 6.50 4.34
N ILE A 387 5.99 5.26 4.27
CA ILE A 387 5.23 4.08 4.70
C ILE A 387 4.97 4.07 6.21
N GLU A 388 5.96 4.42 7.03
CA GLU A 388 5.79 4.54 8.48
C GLU A 388 4.72 5.59 8.84
N ALA A 389 4.71 6.74 8.14
CA ALA A 389 3.69 7.76 8.32
C ALA A 389 2.28 7.23 7.99
N LYS A 390 2.14 6.42 6.94
CA LYS A 390 0.85 5.81 6.56
C LYS A 390 0.43 4.67 7.49
N PHE A 391 1.37 3.90 8.06
CA PHE A 391 1.08 2.94 9.13
C PHE A 391 0.62 3.61 10.42
N ASN A 392 1.17 4.78 10.72
CA ASN A 392 0.68 5.60 11.83
C ASN A 392 -0.75 6.09 11.55
N LEU A 393 -1.06 6.55 10.34
CA LEU A 393 -2.42 6.94 9.95
C LEU A 393 -3.43 5.77 10.03
N LEU A 394 -3.05 4.59 9.52
CA LEU A 394 -3.83 3.36 9.62
C LEU A 394 -4.17 3.06 11.09
N THR A 395 -3.16 3.15 11.95
CA THR A 395 -3.27 2.87 13.38
C THR A 395 -4.09 3.92 14.13
N GLU A 396 -3.94 5.19 13.76
CA GLU A 396 -4.63 6.35 14.33
C GLU A 396 -6.14 6.27 14.06
N LEU A 397 -6.52 5.92 12.83
CA LEU A 397 -7.92 5.83 12.41
C LEU A 397 -8.56 4.47 12.68
N GLY A 398 -7.81 3.51 13.27
CA GLY A 398 -8.32 2.18 13.60
C GLY A 398 -8.76 1.37 12.38
N LEU A 399 -8.11 1.57 11.24
CA LEU A 399 -8.50 0.94 9.97
C LEU A 399 -8.22 -0.58 9.99
N ARG A 400 -8.89 -1.30 9.08
CA ARG A 400 -8.69 -2.74 8.91
C ARG A 400 -7.27 -3.10 8.46
N GLY A 401 -6.66 -2.25 7.63
CA GLY A 401 -5.44 -2.63 6.94
C GLY A 401 -5.05 -1.76 5.74
N MET A 402 -4.20 -2.31 4.88
CA MET A 402 -3.65 -1.64 3.69
C MET A 402 -3.68 -2.55 2.45
N SER A 403 -3.90 -1.94 1.28
CA SER A 403 -4.02 -2.59 -0.03
C SER A 403 -2.96 -2.06 -0.99
N TYR A 404 -2.06 -2.93 -1.45
CA TYR A 404 -0.90 -2.51 -2.25
C TYR A 404 -1.11 -2.65 -3.76
N TRP A 405 -1.00 -1.53 -4.48
CA TRP A 405 -0.81 -1.49 -5.94
C TRP A 405 0.66 -1.19 -6.25
N LYS A 406 1.44 -2.07 -6.87
CA LYS A 406 1.21 -3.50 -7.09
C LYS A 406 2.52 -4.25 -6.90
N LEU A 407 2.46 -5.58 -6.79
CA LEU A 407 3.66 -6.41 -6.77
C LEU A 407 4.44 -6.35 -8.09
N GLY A 408 5.70 -6.75 -8.06
CA GLY A 408 6.67 -6.60 -9.16
C GLY A 408 7.57 -5.37 -9.04
N LEU A 409 7.29 -4.48 -8.08
CA LEU A 409 8.10 -3.29 -7.77
C LEU A 409 8.95 -3.56 -6.52
N SER A 410 10.27 -3.38 -6.61
CA SER A 410 11.17 -3.65 -5.48
C SER A 410 11.10 -2.52 -4.45
N PHE A 411 10.64 -2.88 -3.26
CA PHE A 411 10.57 -2.02 -2.08
C PHE A 411 10.66 -2.86 -0.79
N PRO A 412 11.85 -3.38 -0.43
CA PRO A 412 11.99 -4.34 0.67
C PRO A 412 11.60 -3.77 2.04
N GLN A 413 11.85 -2.48 2.26
CA GLN A 413 11.58 -1.81 3.54
C GLN A 413 10.09 -1.82 3.89
N ASN A 414 9.18 -1.73 2.90
CA ASN A 414 7.75 -1.82 3.14
C ASN A 414 7.38 -3.11 3.89
N TRP A 415 7.85 -4.25 3.39
CA TRP A 415 7.56 -5.56 3.95
C TRP A 415 8.14 -5.75 5.36
N LEU A 416 9.37 -5.24 5.58
CA LEU A 416 10.00 -5.26 6.90
C LEU A 416 9.24 -4.41 7.92
N LEU A 417 8.74 -3.25 7.51
CA LEU A 417 7.94 -2.39 8.39
C LEU A 417 6.58 -3.03 8.71
N ILE A 418 5.95 -3.77 7.79
CA ILE A 418 4.75 -4.56 8.12
C ILE A 418 5.08 -5.56 9.23
N ALA A 419 6.16 -6.32 9.06
CA ALA A 419 6.59 -7.34 10.02
C ALA A 419 6.91 -6.74 11.41
N ASP A 420 7.43 -5.52 11.45
CA ASP A 420 7.76 -4.82 12.68
C ASP A 420 6.52 -4.28 13.40
N ARG A 421 5.56 -3.74 12.64
CA ARG A 421 4.43 -2.97 13.17
C ARG A 421 3.17 -3.80 13.41
N PHE A 422 2.99 -4.89 12.69
CA PHE A 422 1.70 -5.60 12.65
C PHE A 422 1.82 -7.12 12.80
N ASP A 423 0.82 -7.68 13.47
CA ASP A 423 0.51 -9.10 13.42
C ASP A 423 -0.42 -9.33 12.23
N VAL A 424 0.16 -9.70 11.10
CA VAL A 424 -0.59 -9.92 9.85
C VAL A 424 -1.62 -11.02 10.05
N VAL A 425 -2.89 -10.70 9.83
CA VAL A 425 -3.98 -11.67 9.92
C VAL A 425 -3.83 -12.69 8.79
N LYS A 426 -3.82 -13.98 9.14
CA LYS A 426 -3.84 -15.10 8.20
C LYS A 426 -5.20 -15.76 8.19
N ARG A 427 -5.59 -16.30 7.04
CA ARG A 427 -6.89 -16.96 6.84
C ARG A 427 -6.62 -18.30 6.15
N PRO A 428 -6.31 -19.37 6.92
CA PRO A 428 -5.97 -20.67 6.36
C PRO A 428 -7.12 -21.24 5.52
N SER A 429 -6.75 -22.03 4.52
CA SER A 429 -7.61 -22.65 3.49
C SER A 429 -8.77 -23.46 4.06
#